data_AF-A0A1E4RHQ8-F1
#
_entry.id   AF-A0A1E4RHQ8-F1
#
_cell.length_a   1.000
_cell.length_b   1.000
_cell.length_c   1.000
_cell.angle_alpha   90.00
_cell.angle_beta   90.00
_cell.angle_gamma   90.00
#
_symmetry.space_group_name_H-M   'P 1'
#
loop_
_entity.id
_entity.type
_entity.pdbx_description
1 polymer ?
#
loop_
_entity_poly.entity_id
_entity_poly.type
_entity_poly.pdbx_seq_one_letter_code
_entity_poly.pdbx_strand_id
1 'polypeptide(L)'
;MIIDNSTFNANIEGFNDDIISNLHCSEHIFKITNNYIKSINDKKLSFVEAEFGDDKIQFTISYDDFYMVPVFHFRLFDKQELAKPPPGKLATTNPHPLLNLDLWWWIHPCETLHTMNQFKLETPLQYLKLWFATYGISLLLPTITLRKYS
;
A
#
# COMPACT_ATOMS: atom_id res chain seq x y z
N MET A 1 -8.58 12.35 -12.17
CA MET A 1 -9.15 12.82 -10.89
C MET A 1 -7.99 12.98 -9.92
N ILE A 2 -7.92 14.10 -9.20
CA ILE A 2 -6.96 14.30 -8.11
C ILE A 2 -7.76 14.23 -6.81
N ILE A 3 -7.25 13.49 -5.82
CA ILE A 3 -7.83 13.44 -4.48
C ILE A 3 -6.92 14.21 -3.52
N ASP A 4 -7.50 14.88 -2.53
CA ASP A 4 -6.77 15.52 -1.44
C ASP A 4 -6.75 14.63 -0.18
N ASN A 5 -6.04 15.05 0.87
CA ASN A 5 -5.95 14.32 2.13
C ASN A 5 -7.33 14.10 2.79
N SER A 6 -8.22 15.08 2.69
CA SER A 6 -9.59 14.98 3.23
C SER A 6 -10.38 13.87 2.53
N THR A 7 -10.33 13.87 1.20
CA THR A 7 -10.96 12.86 0.35
C THR A 7 -10.34 11.48 0.60
N PHE A 8 -9.02 11.40 0.72
CA PHE A 8 -8.31 10.17 1.08
C PHE A 8 -8.80 9.62 2.43
N ASN A 9 -8.80 10.44 3.48
CA ASN A 9 -9.20 10.08 4.83
C ASN A 9 -10.67 9.60 4.90
N ALA A 10 -11.55 10.18 4.08
CA ALA A 10 -12.95 9.78 4.00
C ALA A 10 -13.14 8.40 3.33
N ASN A 11 -12.18 7.93 2.53
CA ASN A 11 -12.32 6.72 1.72
C ASN A 11 -11.36 5.58 2.12
N ILE A 12 -10.32 5.83 2.94
CA ILE A 12 -9.29 4.85 3.28
C ILE A 12 -9.84 3.62 4.02
N GLU A 13 -10.90 3.77 4.81
CA GLU A 13 -11.55 2.66 5.51
C GLU A 13 -12.20 1.69 4.53
N GLY A 14 -13.13 2.17 3.69
CA GLY A 14 -13.78 1.33 2.67
C GLY A 14 -12.79 0.75 1.66
N PHE A 15 -11.72 1.50 1.35
CA PHE A 15 -10.65 1.00 0.50
C PHE A 15 -9.83 -0.12 1.17
N ASN A 16 -9.54 -0.02 2.47
CA ASN A 16 -8.86 -1.06 3.23
C ASN A 16 -9.69 -2.35 3.28
N ASP A 17 -11.00 -2.25 3.49
CA ASP A 17 -11.91 -3.40 3.47
C ASP A 17 -11.89 -4.12 2.11
N ASP A 18 -11.85 -3.34 1.02
CA ASP A 18 -11.70 -3.86 -0.35
C ASP A 18 -10.35 -4.57 -0.54
N ILE A 19 -9.24 -4.00 -0.05
CA ILE A 19 -7.91 -4.64 -0.13
C ILE A 19 -7.93 -5.98 0.60
N ILE A 20 -8.38 -5.99 1.85
CA ILE A 20 -8.35 -7.18 2.71
C ILE A 20 -9.17 -8.32 2.11
N SER A 21 -10.30 -7.99 1.50
CA SER A 21 -11.21 -8.98 0.91
C SER A 21 -10.71 -9.57 -0.41
N ASN A 22 -9.78 -8.89 -1.11
CA ASN A 22 -9.40 -9.22 -2.48
C ASN A 22 -7.91 -9.52 -2.70
N LEU A 23 -7.04 -9.21 -1.72
CA LEU A 23 -5.65 -9.61 -1.78
C LEU A 23 -5.52 -11.13 -1.72
N HIS A 24 -4.73 -11.66 -2.63
CA HIS A 24 -4.35 -13.07 -2.66
C HIS A 24 -2.96 -13.21 -3.27
N CYS A 25 -2.32 -14.34 -3.00
CA CYS A 25 -1.08 -14.75 -3.62
C CYS A 25 -1.35 -15.97 -4.52
N SER A 26 -0.81 -15.97 -5.73
CA SER A 26 -1.01 -17.07 -6.69
C SER A 26 -0.27 -18.35 -6.32
N GLU A 27 0.81 -18.25 -5.53
CA GLU A 27 1.72 -19.35 -5.23
C GLU A 27 1.56 -19.90 -3.81
N HIS A 28 1.04 -19.08 -2.90
CA HIS A 28 0.94 -19.40 -1.48
C HIS A 28 -0.39 -18.96 -0.90
N ILE A 29 -0.79 -19.56 0.22
CA ILE A 29 -1.89 -19.04 1.02
C ILE A 29 -1.46 -17.66 1.55
N PHE A 30 -2.22 -16.63 1.16
CA PHE A 30 -2.03 -15.28 1.64
C PHE A 30 -2.96 -15.03 2.82
N LYS A 31 -2.40 -14.86 4.02
CA LYS A 31 -3.18 -14.73 5.25
C LYS A 31 -2.91 -13.37 5.89
N ILE A 32 -3.94 -12.54 5.96
CA ILE A 32 -3.89 -11.28 6.70
C ILE A 32 -3.97 -11.60 8.20
N THR A 33 -2.93 -11.22 8.94
CA THR A 33 -2.80 -11.49 10.39
C THR A 33 -3.21 -10.30 11.23
N ASN A 34 -3.01 -9.09 10.72
CA ASN A 34 -3.37 -7.87 11.39
C ASN A 34 -3.72 -6.79 10.36
N ASN A 35 -4.74 -5.98 10.63
CA ASN A 35 -5.03 -4.79 9.86
C ASN A 35 -5.77 -3.78 10.74
N TYR A 36 -5.52 -2.50 10.52
CA TYR A 36 -6.25 -1.44 11.19
C TYR A 36 -6.09 -0.11 10.46
N ILE A 37 -7.02 0.81 10.73
CA ILE A 37 -6.86 2.22 10.38
C ILE A 37 -6.39 2.97 11.62
N LYS A 38 -5.34 3.78 11.47
CA LYS A 38 -4.82 4.64 12.53
C LYS A 38 -4.93 6.09 12.12
N SER A 39 -5.49 6.90 13.02
CA SER A 39 -5.55 8.35 12.87
C SER A 39 -4.39 8.99 13.63
N ILE A 40 -3.67 9.91 12.98
CA ILE A 40 -2.54 10.65 13.54
C ILE A 40 -2.73 12.11 13.12
N ASN A 41 -3.08 12.96 14.08
CA ASN A 41 -3.54 14.32 13.83
C ASN A 41 -4.72 14.34 12.83
N ASP A 42 -4.56 15.06 11.71
CA ASP A 42 -5.51 15.21 10.61
C ASP A 42 -5.28 14.18 9.48
N LYS A 43 -4.44 13.17 9.70
CA LYS A 43 -4.13 12.12 8.71
C LYS A 43 -4.60 10.76 9.17
N LYS A 44 -4.96 9.92 8.20
CA LYS A 44 -5.16 8.49 8.42
C LYS A 44 -4.08 7.67 7.72
N LEU A 45 -3.80 6.50 8.28
CA LEU A 45 -3.09 5.43 7.59
C LEU A 45 -3.86 4.11 7.69
N SER A 46 -3.83 3.34 6.62
CA SER A 46 -4.15 1.91 6.67
C SER A 46 -2.86 1.16 6.96
N PHE A 47 -2.91 0.23 7.91
CA PHE A 47 -1.85 -0.73 8.17
C PHE A 47 -2.38 -2.14 7.87
N VAL A 48 -1.57 -2.94 7.19
CA VAL A 48 -1.86 -4.35 6.92
C VAL A 48 -0.59 -5.17 7.14
N GLU A 49 -0.76 -6.30 7.82
CA GLU A 49 0.22 -7.35 7.95
C GLU A 49 -0.34 -8.64 7.36
N ALA A 50 0.48 -9.33 6.58
CA ALA A 50 0.12 -10.61 6.00
C ALA A 50 1.31 -11.57 5.92
N GLU A 51 1.01 -12.85 6.06
CA GLU A 51 1.92 -13.97 5.88
C GLU A 51 1.66 -14.66 4.54
N PHE A 52 2.73 -15.09 3.86
CA PHE A 52 2.66 -15.86 2.62
C PHE A 52 3.90 -16.75 2.48
N GLY A 53 3.69 -18.07 2.35
CA GLY A 53 4.79 -19.03 2.34
C GLY A 53 5.56 -18.98 3.67
N ASP A 54 6.88 -18.77 3.59
CA ASP A 54 7.76 -18.55 4.75
C ASP A 54 8.08 -17.05 4.99
N ASP A 55 7.36 -16.15 4.32
CA ASP A 55 7.58 -14.71 4.36
C ASP A 55 6.42 -13.95 5.02
N LYS A 56 6.74 -12.76 5.52
CA LYS A 56 5.78 -11.81 6.05
C LYS A 56 5.97 -10.45 5.39
N ILE A 57 4.87 -9.77 5.10
CA ILE A 57 4.87 -8.37 4.69
C ILE A 57 4.06 -7.54 5.68
N GLN A 58 4.59 -6.38 6.00
CA GLN A 58 3.86 -5.29 6.62
C GLN A 58 3.85 -4.13 5.64
N PHE A 59 2.69 -3.53 5.40
CA PHE A 59 2.61 -2.32 4.60
C PHE A 59 1.63 -1.32 5.19
N THR A 60 1.87 -0.06 4.85
CA THR A 60 0.99 1.04 5.15
C THR A 60 0.62 1.80 3.88
N ILE A 61 -0.60 2.32 3.89
CA ILE A 61 -1.09 3.25 2.88
C ILE A 61 -1.47 4.53 3.60
N SER A 62 -0.82 5.62 3.22
CA SER A 62 -1.08 6.96 3.78
C SER A 62 -1.06 8.00 2.65
N TYR A 63 -1.27 9.26 2.97
CA TYR A 63 -1.29 10.34 1.99
C TYR A 63 -0.11 11.30 2.19
N ASP A 64 0.56 11.62 1.08
CA ASP A 64 1.64 12.59 1.03
C ASP A 64 1.13 13.93 0.48
N ASP A 65 1.20 14.98 1.29
CA ASP A 65 0.66 16.30 0.93
C ASP A 65 1.54 17.06 -0.06
N PHE A 66 2.84 16.74 -0.12
CA PHE A 66 3.77 17.39 -1.05
C PHE A 66 3.54 16.88 -2.47
N TYR A 67 3.46 15.56 -2.63
CA TYR A 67 3.19 14.93 -3.93
C TYR A 67 1.70 14.86 -4.27
N MET A 68 0.83 15.13 -3.30
CA MET A 68 -0.63 15.10 -3.43
C MET A 68 -1.17 13.74 -3.91
N VAL A 69 -0.63 12.66 -3.36
CA VAL A 69 -0.98 11.28 -3.74
C VAL A 69 -0.90 10.33 -2.56
N PRO A 70 -1.56 9.15 -2.63
CA PRO A 70 -1.31 8.08 -1.69
C PRO A 70 0.11 7.53 -1.86
N VAL A 71 0.68 7.06 -0.76
CA VAL A 71 2.02 6.47 -0.68
C VAL A 71 1.96 5.10 -0.01
N PHE A 72 2.72 4.16 -0.57
CA PHE A 72 2.84 2.80 -0.09
C PHE A 72 4.21 2.63 0.58
N HIS A 73 4.20 2.37 1.88
CA HIS A 73 5.40 1.97 2.61
C HIS A 73 5.29 0.51 3.00
N PHE A 74 6.39 -0.23 3.00
CA PHE A 74 6.38 -1.63 3.36
C PHE A 74 7.69 -2.12 3.99
N ARG A 75 7.60 -3.30 4.59
CA ARG A 75 8.71 -4.10 5.12
C ARG A 75 8.45 -5.57 4.81
N LEU A 76 9.51 -6.28 4.43
CA LEU A 76 9.49 -7.71 4.17
C LEU A 76 10.34 -8.41 5.23
N PHE A 77 9.90 -9.59 5.66
CA PHE A 77 10.58 -10.40 6.65
C PHE A 77 10.63 -11.86 6.17
N ASP A 78 11.69 -12.60 6.50
CA ASP A 78 11.65 -14.06 6.47
C ASP A 78 10.98 -14.63 7.73
N LYS A 79 10.87 -15.96 7.75
CA LYS A 79 10.49 -16.80 8.87
C LYS A 79 11.25 -16.55 10.18
N GLN A 80 12.45 -15.99 10.12
CA GLN A 80 13.25 -15.64 11.31
C GLN A 80 13.02 -14.19 11.74
N GLU A 81 12.04 -13.51 11.15
CA GLU A 81 11.72 -12.10 11.40
C GLU A 81 12.86 -11.14 11.02
N LEU A 82 13.75 -11.57 10.11
CA LEU A 82 14.83 -10.74 9.61
C LEU A 82 14.34 -9.90 8.43
N ALA A 83 14.57 -8.59 8.51
CA ALA A 83 14.18 -7.65 7.47
C ALA A 83 14.89 -7.94 6.15
N LYS A 84 14.12 -8.03 5.06
CA LYS A 84 14.60 -8.24 3.70
C LYS A 84 14.56 -6.94 2.90
N PRO A 85 15.53 -6.72 2.00
CA PRO A 85 15.38 -5.70 0.97
C PRO A 85 14.28 -6.12 -0.01
N PRO A 86 13.58 -5.16 -0.62
CA PRO A 86 12.64 -5.46 -1.68
C PRO A 86 13.31 -6.09 -2.89
N PRO A 87 12.56 -6.91 -3.65
CA PRO A 87 13.00 -7.32 -4.98
C PRO A 87 13.07 -6.10 -5.91
N GLY A 88 14.22 -5.93 -6.59
CA GLY A 88 14.43 -4.90 -7.61
C GLY A 88 14.94 -3.54 -7.08
N LYS A 89 14.89 -2.52 -7.95
CA LYS A 89 15.43 -1.16 -7.68
C LYS A 89 14.35 -0.08 -7.57
N LEU A 90 13.07 -0.47 -7.48
CA LEU A 90 11.94 0.45 -7.52
C LEU A 90 11.61 1.09 -6.16
N ALA A 91 12.21 0.59 -5.08
CA ALA A 91 11.99 1.07 -3.73
C ALA A 91 13.29 1.60 -3.12
N THR A 92 13.16 2.65 -2.31
CA THR A 92 14.26 3.23 -1.54
C THR A 92 13.90 3.20 -0.05
N THR A 93 14.89 3.36 0.83
CA THR A 93 14.63 3.50 2.27
C THR A 93 14.23 4.93 2.60
N ASN A 94 13.16 5.10 3.37
CA ASN A 94 12.74 6.39 3.89
C ASN A 94 12.18 6.20 5.31
N PRO A 95 12.52 7.06 6.29
CA PRO A 95 11.81 7.06 7.57
C PRO A 95 10.31 7.23 7.35
N HIS A 96 9.49 6.39 7.98
CA HIS A 96 8.05 6.47 7.77
C HIS A 96 7.51 7.78 8.37
N PRO A 97 6.89 8.66 7.57
CA PRO A 97 6.59 10.04 7.98
C PRO A 97 5.62 10.13 9.17
N LEU A 98 4.73 9.13 9.32
CA LEU A 98 3.74 9.11 10.39
C LEU A 98 4.07 8.20 11.58
N LEU A 99 4.89 7.16 11.39
CA LEU A 99 5.13 6.16 12.43
C LEU A 99 6.44 6.39 13.18
N ASN A 100 7.33 7.24 12.66
CA ASN A 100 8.64 7.55 13.25
C ASN A 100 9.42 6.27 13.64
N LEU A 101 9.29 5.25 12.79
CA LEU A 101 9.99 3.96 12.91
C LEU A 101 11.06 3.89 11.82
N ASP A 102 12.22 3.36 12.19
CA ASP A 102 13.33 3.17 11.28
C ASP A 102 13.05 2.03 10.28
N LEU A 103 13.60 2.19 9.07
CA LEU A 103 13.65 1.21 7.97
C LEU A 103 12.29 0.81 7.38
N TRP A 104 11.64 1.76 6.71
CA TRP A 104 10.57 1.46 5.75
C TRP A 104 11.07 1.63 4.33
N TRP A 105 10.65 0.72 3.47
CA TRP A 105 10.81 0.87 2.03
C TRP A 105 9.60 1.59 1.48
N TRP A 106 9.81 2.43 0.48
CA TRP A 106 8.72 3.09 -0.23
C TRP A 106 9.04 3.21 -1.71
N ILE A 107 7.98 3.29 -2.51
CA ILE A 107 8.06 3.61 -3.93
C ILE A 107 7.95 5.13 -4.05
N HIS A 108 8.96 5.76 -4.64
CA HIS A 108 9.01 7.22 -4.73
C HIS A 108 7.84 7.75 -5.58
N PRO A 109 7.00 8.66 -5.07
CA PRO A 109 5.73 9.00 -5.70
C PRO A 109 5.80 10.09 -6.78
N CYS A 110 6.98 10.52 -7.22
CA CYS A 110 7.14 11.70 -8.09
C CYS A 110 6.35 11.63 -9.40
N GLU A 111 6.22 10.45 -10.01
CA GLU A 111 5.49 10.25 -11.27
C GLU A 111 4.03 9.80 -11.06
N THR A 112 3.61 9.57 -9.82
CA THR A 112 2.30 9.00 -9.50
C THR A 112 1.19 9.94 -9.94
N LEU A 113 1.28 11.23 -9.61
CA LEU A 113 0.24 12.19 -9.95
C LEU A 113 0.09 12.34 -11.48
N HIS A 114 1.22 12.40 -12.20
CA HIS A 114 1.23 12.50 -13.66
C HIS A 114 0.55 11.28 -14.29
N THR A 115 0.93 10.08 -13.86
CA THR A 115 0.37 8.81 -14.36
C THR A 115 -1.12 8.68 -14.05
N MET A 116 -1.52 8.92 -12.80
CA MET A 116 -2.91 8.76 -12.38
C MET A 116 -3.86 9.76 -13.06
N ASN A 117 -3.36 10.93 -13.46
CA ASN A 117 -4.13 11.93 -14.21
C ASN A 117 -4.47 11.51 -15.64
N GLN A 118 -3.82 10.48 -16.19
CA GLN A 118 -4.15 9.95 -17.52
C GLN A 118 -5.46 9.14 -17.54
N PHE A 119 -5.95 8.73 -16.36
CA PHE A 119 -7.14 7.89 -16.24
C PHE A 119 -8.39 8.71 -15.94
N LYS A 120 -9.49 8.37 -16.62
CA LYS A 120 -10.83 8.90 -16.34
C LYS A 120 -11.45 8.07 -15.21
N LEU A 121 -11.33 8.59 -13.99
CA LEU A 121 -11.84 7.98 -12.78
C LEU A 121 -13.00 8.81 -12.25
N GLU A 122 -14.08 8.15 -11.84
CA GLU A 122 -15.34 8.80 -11.45
C GLU A 122 -15.48 8.92 -9.94
N THR A 123 -14.80 8.07 -9.17
CA THR A 123 -14.88 8.09 -7.70
C THR A 123 -13.50 8.01 -7.04
N PRO A 124 -13.34 8.56 -5.81
CA PRO A 124 -12.11 8.41 -5.04
C PRO A 124 -11.73 6.95 -4.78
N LEU A 125 -12.72 6.08 -4.58
CA LEU A 125 -12.46 4.66 -4.36
C LEU A 125 -11.91 3.97 -5.62
N GLN A 126 -12.41 4.32 -6.81
CA GLN A 126 -11.83 3.85 -8.07
C GLN A 126 -10.38 4.34 -8.23
N TYR A 127 -10.10 5.58 -7.84
CA TYR A 127 -8.74 6.12 -7.84
C TYR A 127 -7.81 5.30 -6.95
N LEU A 128 -8.20 5.04 -5.69
CA LEU A 128 -7.38 4.27 -4.75
C LEU A 128 -7.13 2.84 -5.23
N LYS A 129 -8.15 2.18 -5.78
CA LYS A 129 -8.04 0.83 -6.34
C LYS A 129 -7.06 0.78 -7.52
N LEU A 130 -7.17 1.71 -8.46
CA LEU A 130 -6.25 1.77 -9.60
C LEU A 130 -4.84 2.13 -9.16
N TRP A 131 -4.70 3.09 -8.25
CA TRP A 131 -3.41 3.47 -7.68
C TRP A 131 -2.72 2.28 -7.05
N PHE A 132 -3.40 1.50 -6.21
CA PHE A 132 -2.80 0.34 -5.56
C PHE A 132 -2.53 -0.82 -6.52
N ALA A 133 -3.36 -1.00 -7.55
CA ALA A 133 -3.05 -1.96 -8.61
C ALA A 133 -1.77 -1.58 -9.39
N THR A 134 -1.44 -0.28 -9.46
CA THR A 134 -0.28 0.25 -10.21
C THR A 134 0.98 0.38 -9.34
N TYR A 135 0.83 0.86 -8.11
CA TYR A 135 1.92 1.27 -7.20
C TYR A 135 1.89 0.55 -5.85
N GLY A 136 0.94 -0.37 -5.64
CA GLY A 136 0.84 -1.15 -4.41
C GLY A 136 1.73 -2.39 -4.45
N ILE A 137 1.32 -3.40 -3.67
CA ILE A 137 2.13 -4.60 -3.41
C ILE A 137 2.50 -5.37 -4.68
N SER A 138 1.62 -5.41 -5.69
CA SER A 138 1.82 -6.18 -6.93
C SER A 138 3.01 -5.68 -7.75
N LEU A 139 3.40 -4.41 -7.59
CA LEU A 139 4.57 -3.85 -8.27
C LEU A 139 5.88 -4.47 -7.75
N LEU A 140 5.89 -4.88 -6.49
CA LEU A 140 7.05 -5.44 -5.79
C LEU A 140 7.00 -6.96 -5.82
N LEU A 141 5.83 -7.52 -5.58
CA LEU A 141 5.58 -8.96 -5.51
C LEU A 141 4.45 -9.29 -6.49
N PRO A 142 4.78 -9.54 -7.78
CA PRO A 142 3.77 -9.79 -8.83
C PRO A 142 2.87 -11.00 -8.57
N THR A 143 3.31 -11.91 -7.68
CA THR A 143 2.53 -13.06 -7.23
C THR A 143 1.37 -12.67 -6.32
N ILE A 144 1.42 -11.48 -5.69
CA ILE A 144 0.35 -10.95 -4.85
C ILE A 144 -0.46 -9.95 -5.66
N THR A 145 -1.76 -10.16 -5.82
CA THR A 145 -2.60 -9.28 -6.65
C THR A 145 -4.00 -9.03 -6.06
N LEU A 146 -4.67 -7.98 -6.55
CA LEU A 146 -6.08 -7.68 -6.30
C LEU A 146 -6.95 -8.39 -7.35
N ARG A 147 -7.20 -9.70 -7.21
CA ARG A 147 -8.16 -10.42 -8.07
C ARG A 147 -8.46 -11.82 -7.56
N LYS A 148 -9.59 -12.02 -6.89
CA LYS A 148 -10.09 -13.38 -6.74
C LYS A 148 -10.46 -13.89 -8.14
N TYR A 149 -9.65 -14.77 -8.74
CA TYR A 149 -10.11 -15.57 -9.87
C TYR A 149 -11.20 -16.49 -9.32
N SER A 150 -12.45 -16.07 -9.43
CA SER A 150 -13.62 -16.93 -9.30
C SER A 150 -14.02 -17.45 -10.67
#